data_AF-A0A1Z2TNH0-F1
#
_entry.id   AF-A0A1Z2TNH0-F1
#
_cell.length_a   1.000
_cell.length_b   1.000
_cell.length_c   1.000
_cell.angle_alpha   90.00
_cell.angle_beta   90.00
_cell.angle_gamma   90.00
#
_symmetry.space_group_name_H-M   'P 1'
#
loop_
_entity.id
_entity.type
_entity.pdbx_description
1 polymer ?
#
loop_
_entity_poly.entity_id
_entity_poly.type
_entity_poly.pdbx_seq_one_letter_code
_entity_poly.pdbx_strand_id
1 'polypeptide(L)'
;MLREVIHCRGHENVRATHKSTLEFTKEDYLTPRGDCILCIEADKGINDLSDEFKSALKAGKRLLIRIKVENLVDEVLAEGSPGLILDHDFSMVVRKSNYIDARTLAIRANKAARDIDRKIVELLKSPERAAEIELIILD
;
A
#
# COMPACT_ATOMS: atom_id res chain seq x y z
N MET A 1 -3.22 7.00 -18.68
CA MET A 1 -3.37 6.86 -17.22
C MET A 1 -2.22 6.03 -16.70
N LEU A 2 -1.37 6.64 -15.88
CA LEU A 2 -0.14 6.03 -15.38
C LEU A 2 -0.47 5.06 -14.24
N ARG A 3 0.00 3.81 -14.34
CA ARG A 3 -0.40 2.71 -13.45
C ARG A 3 0.76 1.77 -13.13
N GLU A 4 0.81 1.33 -11.89
CA GLU A 4 1.65 0.21 -11.41
C GLU A 4 0.76 -0.90 -10.84
N VAL A 5 1.25 -2.13 -10.91
CA VAL A 5 0.60 -3.32 -10.31
C VAL A 5 1.62 -4.04 -9.45
N ILE A 6 1.20 -4.40 -8.25
CA ILE A 6 1.97 -5.13 -7.25
C ILE A 6 1.18 -6.38 -6.89
N HIS A 7 1.84 -7.54 -6.89
CA HIS A 7 1.27 -8.78 -6.39
C HIS A 7 1.90 -9.10 -5.04
N CYS A 8 1.07 -9.47 -4.07
CA CYS A 8 1.49 -9.84 -2.73
C CYS A 8 0.57 -10.93 -2.19
N ARG A 9 0.83 -11.43 -0.98
CA ARG A 9 -0.02 -12.44 -0.35
C ARG A 9 -0.35 -12.14 1.11
N GLY A 10 -1.38 -12.81 1.60
CA GLY A 10 -1.81 -12.78 2.99
C GLY A 10 -0.79 -13.40 3.94
N HIS A 11 -1.05 -13.27 5.23
CA HIS A 11 -0.28 -13.88 6.30
C HIS A 11 -1.15 -14.04 7.55
N GLU A 12 -0.92 -15.08 8.35
CA GLU A 12 -1.72 -15.38 9.56
C GLU A 12 -1.81 -14.22 10.57
N ASN A 13 -0.77 -13.40 10.62
CA ASN A 13 -0.67 -12.23 11.49
C ASN A 13 -1.26 -10.93 10.90
N VAL A 14 -1.91 -10.96 9.73
CA VAL A 14 -2.59 -9.78 9.17
C VAL A 14 -3.73 -9.36 10.10
N ARG A 15 -3.59 -8.16 10.68
CA ARG A 15 -4.60 -7.52 11.55
C ARG A 15 -5.22 -6.30 10.90
N ALA A 16 -4.41 -5.51 10.20
CA ALA A 16 -4.80 -4.27 9.55
C ALA A 16 -5.68 -3.39 10.47
N THR A 17 -5.17 -3.05 11.66
CA THR A 17 -5.88 -2.24 12.67
C THR A 17 -5.25 -0.87 12.90
N HIS A 18 -4.12 -0.58 12.27
CA HIS A 18 -3.46 0.71 12.45
C HIS A 18 -4.34 1.87 11.96
N LYS A 19 -4.42 2.93 12.76
CA LYS A 19 -5.39 4.02 12.58
C LYS A 19 -4.97 5.08 11.56
N SER A 20 -3.69 5.13 11.21
CA SER A 20 -3.13 6.24 10.40
C SER A 20 -2.26 5.80 9.24
N THR A 21 -1.96 4.51 9.10
CA THR A 21 -1.13 3.98 8.01
C THR A 21 -1.67 2.67 7.47
N LEU A 22 -1.32 2.39 6.22
CA LEU A 22 -1.50 1.13 5.51
C LEU A 22 -0.16 0.78 4.84
N GLU A 23 0.24 -0.48 4.89
CA GLU A 23 1.53 -0.92 4.37
C GLU A 23 1.43 -2.21 3.54
N PHE A 24 2.23 -2.25 2.47
CA PHE A 24 2.54 -3.43 1.67
C PHE A 24 4.05 -3.63 1.70
N THR A 25 4.53 -4.87 1.85
CA THR A 25 5.97 -5.13 2.03
C THR A 25 6.45 -6.32 1.23
N LYS A 26 7.71 -6.26 0.77
CA LYS A 26 8.44 -7.39 0.17
C LYS A 26 8.97 -8.39 1.20
N GLU A 27 8.95 -8.03 2.48
CA GLU A 27 9.36 -8.93 3.58
C GLU A 27 8.53 -10.22 3.54
N ASP A 28 9.12 -11.35 3.90
CA ASP A 28 8.48 -12.67 3.93
C ASP A 28 7.88 -13.02 5.30
N TYR A 29 7.97 -12.11 6.27
CA TYR A 29 7.48 -12.29 7.63
C TYR A 29 6.60 -11.13 8.08
N LEU A 30 5.63 -11.44 8.95
CA LEU A 30 4.83 -10.44 9.65
C LEU A 30 4.64 -10.83 11.11
N THR A 31 5.03 -9.93 12.02
CA THR A 31 4.77 -10.11 13.45
C THR A 31 3.38 -9.59 13.83
N PRO A 32 2.77 -10.06 14.94
CA PRO A 32 1.49 -9.54 15.42
C PRO A 32 1.47 -8.03 15.76
N ARG A 33 2.65 -7.39 15.88
CA ARG A 33 2.80 -5.95 16.11
C ARG A 33 2.70 -5.13 14.81
N GLY A 34 2.90 -5.74 13.64
CA GLY A 34 2.83 -5.09 12.34
C GLY A 34 1.40 -4.82 11.88
N ASP A 35 0.63 -4.08 12.69
CA ASP A 35 -0.81 -3.95 12.50
C ASP A 35 -1.22 -2.96 11.38
N CYS A 36 -0.25 -2.33 10.71
CA CYS A 36 -0.44 -1.54 9.49
C CYS A 36 -0.28 -2.35 8.20
N ILE A 37 0.36 -3.52 8.26
CA ILE A 37 0.67 -4.36 7.09
C ILE A 37 -0.59 -5.11 6.67
N LEU A 38 -0.92 -5.03 5.37
CA LEU A 38 -2.07 -5.72 4.78
C LEU A 38 -1.67 -6.98 4.02
N CYS A 39 -0.51 -6.98 3.37
CA CYS A 39 0.05 -8.13 2.67
C CYS A 39 1.59 -8.09 2.66
N ILE A 40 2.20 -9.26 2.50
CA ILE A 40 3.63 -9.51 2.51
C ILE A 40 4.10 -10.12 1.19
N GLU A 41 5.41 -10.35 1.02
CA GLU A 41 6.02 -10.90 -0.20
C GLU A 41 5.56 -10.17 -1.47
N ALA A 42 5.46 -8.84 -1.39
CA ALA A 42 5.21 -8.02 -2.56
C ALA A 42 6.31 -8.22 -3.61
N ASP A 43 5.92 -8.36 -4.88
CA ASP A 43 6.85 -8.47 -6.01
C ASP A 43 7.61 -7.15 -6.30
N LYS A 44 7.08 -6.03 -5.80
CA LYS A 44 7.65 -4.69 -5.92
C LYS A 44 7.69 -3.98 -4.57
N GLY A 45 8.75 -3.21 -4.37
CA GLY A 45 8.86 -2.14 -3.38
C GLY A 45 8.77 -0.77 -4.05
N ILE A 46 9.07 0.30 -3.30
CA ILE A 46 9.07 1.66 -3.85
C ILE A 46 10.12 1.80 -4.96
N ASN A 47 11.30 1.21 -4.76
CA ASN A 47 12.43 1.32 -5.68
C ASN A 47 12.16 0.65 -7.04
N ASP A 48 11.22 -0.31 -7.08
CA ASP A 48 10.82 -1.04 -8.27
C ASP A 48 9.76 -0.31 -9.11
N LEU A 49 9.19 0.80 -8.61
CA LEU A 49 8.24 1.62 -9.36
C LEU A 49 8.96 2.41 -10.46
N SER A 50 8.31 2.56 -11.62
CA SER A 50 8.85 3.33 -12.74
C SER A 50 9.15 4.78 -12.36
N ASP A 51 10.20 5.34 -12.96
CA ASP A 51 10.61 6.73 -12.71
C ASP A 51 9.51 7.73 -13.08
N GLU A 52 8.72 7.44 -14.11
CA GLU A 52 7.55 8.24 -14.48
C GLU A 52 6.51 8.26 -13.35
N PHE A 53 6.21 7.09 -12.76
CA PHE A 53 5.26 6.97 -11.65
C PHE A 53 5.74 7.72 -10.40
N LYS A 54 7.01 7.53 -10.04
CA LYS A 54 7.64 8.26 -8.92
C LYS A 54 7.64 9.77 -9.18
N SER A 55 7.90 10.20 -10.41
CA SER A 55 7.86 11.62 -10.79
C SER A 55 6.46 12.22 -10.65
N ALA A 56 5.42 11.49 -11.05
CA ALA A 56 4.03 11.93 -10.88
C ALA A 56 3.65 12.09 -9.39
N LEU A 57 4.06 11.13 -8.53
CA LEU A 57 3.88 11.26 -7.09
C LEU A 57 4.63 12.46 -6.52
N LYS A 58 5.88 12.68 -6.93
CA LYS A 58 6.67 13.86 -6.53
C LYS A 58 6.06 15.18 -7.05
N ALA A 59 5.33 15.16 -8.15
CA ALA A 59 4.57 16.31 -8.63
C ALA A 59 3.29 16.60 -7.83
N GLY A 60 2.98 15.82 -6.78
CA GLY A 60 1.79 16.02 -5.94
C GLY A 60 0.50 15.49 -6.55
N LYS A 61 0.59 14.62 -7.57
CA LYS A 61 -0.60 14.05 -8.21
C LYS A 61 -1.41 13.17 -7.26
N ARG A 62 -2.71 13.07 -7.51
CA ARG A 62 -3.62 12.20 -6.76
C ARG A 62 -3.37 10.74 -7.12
N LEU A 63 -3.49 9.87 -6.14
CA LEU A 63 -3.28 8.43 -6.25
C LEU A 63 -4.55 7.70 -5.83
N LEU A 64 -5.05 6.82 -6.71
CA LEU A 64 -6.02 5.79 -6.39
C LEU A 64 -5.29 4.46 -6.20
N ILE A 65 -5.55 3.80 -5.08
CA ILE A 65 -5.03 2.48 -4.77
C ILE A 65 -6.21 1.52 -4.73
N ARG A 66 -6.20 0.50 -5.58
CA ARG A 66 -7.20 -0.57 -5.58
C ARG A 66 -6.59 -1.82 -4.99
N ILE A 67 -7.22 -2.33 -3.94
CA ILE A 67 -6.82 -3.57 -3.27
C ILE A 67 -7.81 -4.63 -3.71
N LYS A 68 -7.35 -5.63 -4.46
CA LYS A 68 -8.18 -6.72 -4.94
C LYS A 68 -7.79 -8.04 -4.30
N VAL A 69 -8.78 -8.74 -3.77
CA VAL A 69 -8.63 -10.09 -3.20
C VAL A 69 -9.84 -10.90 -3.61
N GLU A 70 -9.62 -11.93 -4.42
CA GLU A 70 -10.71 -12.71 -5.04
C GLU A 70 -11.71 -11.81 -5.78
N ASN A 71 -12.99 -11.83 -5.40
CA ASN A 71 -14.05 -11.00 -5.97
C ASN A 71 -14.27 -9.68 -5.23
N LEU A 72 -13.46 -9.36 -4.22
CA LEU A 72 -13.58 -8.15 -3.42
C LEU A 72 -12.59 -7.09 -3.89
N VAL A 73 -13.05 -5.84 -3.89
CA VAL A 73 -12.23 -4.67 -4.20
C VAL A 73 -12.51 -3.59 -3.16
N ASP A 74 -11.45 -3.01 -2.62
CA ASP A 74 -11.53 -1.81 -1.81
C ASP A 74 -10.57 -0.73 -2.34
N GLU A 75 -10.95 0.53 -2.19
CA GLU A 75 -10.26 1.67 -2.79
C GLU A 75 -9.79 2.66 -1.73
N VAL A 76 -8.53 3.09 -1.85
CA VAL A 76 -7.92 4.15 -1.04
C VAL A 76 -7.55 5.31 -1.96
N LEU A 77 -7.96 6.52 -1.59
CA LEU A 77 -7.54 7.76 -2.24
C LEU A 77 -6.48 8.43 -1.37
N ALA A 78 -5.37 8.81 -1.99
CA ALA A 78 -4.28 9.54 -1.37
C ALA A 78 -3.69 10.52 -2.38
N GLU A 79 -2.61 11.20 -2.00
CA GLU A 79 -1.90 12.08 -2.92
C GLU A 79 -0.40 12.07 -2.67
N GLY A 80 0.32 12.37 -3.75
CA GLY A 80 1.75 12.57 -3.73
C GLY A 80 2.16 13.86 -3.02
N SER A 81 3.46 14.13 -3.03
CA SER A 81 4.04 15.37 -2.49
C SER A 81 5.43 15.62 -3.07
N PRO A 82 5.83 16.87 -3.34
CA PRO A 82 7.21 17.23 -3.67
C PRO A 82 8.23 16.81 -2.62
N GLY A 83 7.80 16.61 -1.37
CA GLY A 83 8.68 16.14 -0.29
C GLY A 83 8.91 14.63 -0.24
N LEU A 84 8.23 13.83 -1.07
CA LEU A 84 8.40 12.37 -1.05
C LEU A 84 9.84 11.99 -1.42
N ILE A 85 10.44 11.11 -0.62
CA ILE A 85 11.79 10.61 -0.87
C ILE A 85 11.73 9.50 -1.91
N LEU A 86 10.85 8.51 -1.67
CA LEU A 86 10.65 7.31 -2.48
C LEU A 86 11.93 6.48 -2.64
N ASP A 87 12.52 6.05 -1.52
CA ASP A 87 13.77 5.31 -1.49
C ASP A 87 13.74 4.23 -0.40
N HIS A 88 13.10 3.10 -0.70
CA HIS A 88 13.07 1.99 0.23
C HIS A 88 12.84 0.67 -0.50
N ASP A 89 13.67 -0.32 -0.18
CA ASP A 89 13.68 -1.59 -0.91
C ASP A 89 12.46 -2.46 -0.60
N PHE A 90 11.95 -2.45 0.64
CA PHE A 90 10.93 -3.41 1.09
C PHE A 90 9.52 -2.84 1.28
N SER A 91 9.37 -1.79 2.07
CA SER A 91 8.05 -1.26 2.47
C SER A 91 7.52 -0.14 1.56
N MET A 92 6.21 -0.19 1.30
CA MET A 92 5.39 0.89 0.76
C MET A 92 4.33 1.29 1.80
N VAL A 93 4.43 2.51 2.34
CA VAL A 93 3.53 3.01 3.39
C VAL A 93 2.67 4.15 2.88
N VAL A 94 1.36 4.01 3.01
CA VAL A 94 0.36 5.03 2.73
C VAL A 94 -0.09 5.64 4.06
N ARG A 95 -0.13 6.97 4.14
CA ARG A 95 -0.36 7.69 5.42
C ARG A 95 -1.57 8.60 5.34
N LYS A 96 -2.37 8.65 6.41
CA LYS A 96 -3.42 9.67 6.58
C LYS A 96 -2.85 11.05 6.92
N SER A 97 -1.71 11.10 7.59
CA SER A 97 -1.00 12.35 7.90
C SER A 97 -0.18 12.85 6.71
N ASN A 98 0.51 13.97 6.89
CA ASN A 98 1.51 14.52 5.96
C ASN A 98 2.96 14.18 6.36
N TYR A 99 3.17 13.29 7.31
CA TYR A 99 4.52 12.83 7.69
C TYR A 99 5.15 12.07 6.52
N ILE A 100 6.45 12.28 6.29
CA ILE A 100 7.19 11.64 5.20
C ILE A 100 8.46 11.00 5.77
N ASP A 101 8.67 9.75 5.39
CA ASP A 101 9.94 9.02 5.48
C ASP A 101 10.22 8.31 4.14
N ALA A 102 11.34 7.60 4.06
CA ALA A 102 11.78 6.92 2.84
C ALA A 102 10.77 5.89 2.31
N ARG A 103 9.97 5.30 3.21
CA ARG A 103 8.92 4.30 2.94
C ARG A 103 7.59 4.92 2.50
N THR A 104 7.45 6.24 2.54
CA THR A 104 6.16 6.89 2.31
C THR A 104 5.86 6.92 0.82
N LEU A 105 4.86 6.15 0.38
CA LEU A 105 4.36 6.12 -1.00
C LEU A 105 3.44 7.31 -1.28
N ALA A 106 2.53 7.61 -0.33
CA ALA A 106 1.54 8.68 -0.45
C ALA A 106 1.06 9.16 0.92
N ILE A 107 0.53 10.38 0.96
CA ILE A 107 0.07 11.07 2.17
C ILE A 107 -1.39 11.51 2.04
N ARG A 108 -1.96 12.03 3.14
CA ARG A 108 -3.36 12.52 3.20
C ARG A 108 -4.40 11.52 2.70
N ALA A 109 -4.16 10.24 2.95
CA ALA A 109 -5.06 9.17 2.56
C ALA A 109 -6.41 9.24 3.29
N ASN A 110 -7.49 8.92 2.58
CA ASN A 110 -8.83 8.82 3.17
C ASN A 110 -8.99 7.62 4.12
N LYS A 111 -8.21 6.55 3.88
CA LYS A 111 -8.22 5.29 4.64
C LYS A 111 -6.84 4.94 5.17
N ALA A 112 -6.81 4.28 6.33
CA ALA A 112 -5.66 3.52 6.84
C ALA A 112 -6.01 2.02 6.88
N ALA A 113 -5.10 1.19 7.38
CA ALA A 113 -5.30 -0.25 7.50
C ALA A 113 -6.62 -0.62 8.21
N ARG A 114 -6.96 0.09 9.30
CA ARG A 114 -8.23 -0.11 10.03
C ARG A 114 -9.48 0.11 9.18
N ASP A 115 -9.39 0.95 8.16
CA ASP A 115 -10.53 1.40 7.37
C ASP A 115 -10.79 0.49 6.15
N ILE A 116 -9.91 -0.48 5.86
CA ILE A 116 -10.09 -1.45 4.77
C ILE A 116 -11.28 -2.37 5.04
N ASP A 117 -11.99 -2.83 4.00
CA ASP A 117 -13.07 -3.83 4.14
C ASP A 117 -12.59 -5.02 4.96
N ARG A 118 -13.32 -5.34 6.05
CA ARG A 118 -12.98 -6.44 6.94
C ARG A 118 -13.05 -7.79 6.25
N LYS A 119 -13.86 -7.96 5.21
CA LYS A 119 -13.88 -9.19 4.41
C LYS A 119 -12.55 -9.41 3.70
N ILE A 120 -11.94 -8.37 3.14
CA ILE A 120 -10.60 -8.44 2.54
C ILE A 120 -9.57 -8.83 3.59
N VAL A 121 -9.62 -8.20 4.77
CA VAL A 121 -8.67 -8.52 5.85
C VAL A 121 -8.81 -9.94 6.35
N GLU A 122 -10.03 -10.47 6.51
CA GLU A 122 -10.22 -11.87 6.89
C GLU A 122 -9.68 -12.85 5.85
N LEU A 123 -9.83 -12.56 4.54
CA LEU A 123 -9.22 -13.38 3.48
C LEU A 123 -7.69 -13.37 3.57
N LEU A 124 -7.09 -12.19 3.78
CA LEU A 124 -5.64 -12.01 3.86
C LEU A 124 -5.00 -12.55 5.14
N LYS A 125 -5.77 -13.10 6.08
CA LYS A 125 -5.20 -13.92 7.16
C LYS A 125 -4.71 -15.28 6.69
N SER A 126 -5.06 -15.71 5.49
CA SER A 126 -4.58 -16.98 4.94
C SER A 126 -3.33 -16.74 4.06
N PRO A 127 -2.20 -17.41 4.33
CA PRO A 127 -0.97 -17.27 3.53
C PRO A 127 -1.09 -17.64 2.05
N GLU A 128 -2.12 -18.42 1.69
CA GLU A 128 -2.39 -18.86 0.33
C GLU A 128 -3.18 -17.82 -0.49
N ARG A 129 -3.61 -16.71 0.13
CA ARG A 129 -4.44 -15.71 -0.53
C ARG A 129 -3.59 -14.64 -1.17
N ALA A 130 -3.66 -14.59 -2.49
CA ALA A 130 -3.05 -13.54 -3.28
C ALA A 130 -3.88 -12.24 -3.21
N ALA A 131 -3.18 -11.12 -3.25
CA ALA A 131 -3.72 -9.79 -3.45
C ALA A 131 -3.06 -9.14 -4.66
N GLU A 132 -3.84 -8.40 -5.43
CA GLU A 132 -3.36 -7.48 -6.46
C GLU A 132 -3.60 -6.05 -5.99
N ILE A 133 -2.54 -5.25 -5.93
CA ILE A 133 -2.60 -3.83 -5.60
C ILE A 133 -2.35 -3.03 -6.88
N GLU A 134 -3.36 -2.32 -7.36
CA GLU A 134 -3.20 -1.38 -8.46
C GLU A 134 -2.96 0.02 -7.92
N LEU A 135 -1.87 0.65 -8.31
CA LEU A 135 -1.58 2.05 -8.05
C LEU A 135 -1.86 2.85 -9.31
N ILE A 136 -2.77 3.82 -9.25
CA ILE A 136 -3.26 4.55 -10.42
C ILE A 136 -3.16 6.04 -10.16
N ILE A 137 -2.36 6.75 -10.96
CA ILE A 137 -2.33 8.22 -10.92
C ILE A 137 -3.62 8.73 -11.55
N LEU A 138 -4.31 9.59 -10.79
CA LEU A 138 -5.46 10.34 -11.27
C LEU A 138 -4.96 11.68 -11.84
N ASP A 139 -5.37 11.99 -13.06
CA ASP A 139 -4.91 13.15 -13.83
C ASP A 139 -5.13 14.50 -13.10
#